data_AF-I9KJP6-F1
#
_entry.id   AF-I9KJP6-F1
#
_cell.length_a   1.000
_cell.length_b   1.000
_cell.length_c   1.000
_cell.angle_alpha   90.00
_cell.angle_beta   90.00
_cell.angle_gamma   90.00
#
_symmetry.space_group_name_H-M   'P 1'
#
loop_
_entity.id
_entity.type
_entity.pdbx_description
1 polymer ?
#
loop_
_entity_poly.entity_id
_entity_poly.type
_entity_poly.pdbx_seq_one_letter_code
_entity_poly.pdbx_strand_id
1 'polypeptide(L)'
;MLRRGNQPGRLAKQLIRRVGDADIALAGAETRPKVLKSLEDAEVQEVRAAVRADGRTLEELIAELRMEIDSRAERRERRTELIKNKVEQGRLWRSVGVQERIPQMALAGPARAVVLAVLAALDFYVFAQSYAVLADVGGYGPEWWLGGLLGVAVFIAGVALAHGIKASILARAQKQMLADADAGRFKIDPDVREQLVESKSSPLALSLTTAIFLLLSIAGVLVRTQGTAGESTGGAVILFQALIPLVAVAVELYLHDPTERDEPMPNIVDRRLERRLAKAERRLRIVAAQVEAKVSQIEKLYRVEEAILDVEQKDMGLRHTTDLVLGGGHIPTMPTNGRVAEVDRDQLEKTIKMARRS
;
A
#
# COMPACT_ATOMS: atom_id res chain seq x y z
N MET A 1 -29.84 -45.61 -31.30
CA MET A 1 -30.82 -44.82 -30.51
C MET A 1 -30.20 -44.42 -29.17
N LEU A 2 -29.94 -43.12 -28.99
CA LEU A 2 -30.15 -42.30 -27.79
C LEU A 2 -29.24 -41.05 -27.89
N ARG A 3 -29.75 -40.01 -28.58
CA ARG A 3 -29.36 -38.61 -28.36
C ARG A 3 -29.72 -38.26 -26.91
N ARG A 4 -28.92 -38.67 -25.93
CA ARG A 4 -29.08 -38.24 -24.53
C ARG A 4 -27.75 -37.70 -24.04
N GLY A 5 -27.61 -36.38 -24.08
CA GLY A 5 -26.65 -35.71 -23.19
C GLY A 5 -26.02 -34.42 -23.70
N ASN A 6 -25.80 -34.25 -25.01
CA ASN A 6 -25.02 -33.11 -25.48
C ASN A 6 -25.94 -31.98 -25.93
N GLN A 7 -26.04 -30.94 -25.11
CA GLN A 7 -26.70 -29.71 -25.52
C GLN A 7 -25.78 -28.96 -26.50
N PRO A 8 -26.23 -28.69 -27.74
CA PRO A 8 -25.44 -27.90 -28.68
C PRO A 8 -25.18 -26.49 -28.15
N GLY A 9 -24.13 -25.85 -28.67
CA GLY A 9 -23.80 -24.44 -28.43
C GLY A 9 -24.99 -23.50 -28.68
N ARG A 10 -24.95 -22.27 -28.17
CA ARG A 10 -26.14 -21.40 -28.15
C ARG A 10 -26.52 -20.92 -29.56
N LEU A 11 -25.54 -20.60 -30.39
CA LEU A 11 -25.70 -20.29 -31.82
C LEU A 11 -25.97 -21.54 -32.65
N ALA A 12 -25.35 -22.68 -32.35
CA ALA A 12 -25.70 -23.98 -32.96
C ALA A 12 -27.18 -24.32 -32.71
N LYS A 13 -27.71 -24.11 -31.49
CA LYS A 13 -29.15 -24.24 -31.18
C LYS A 13 -30.02 -23.25 -31.93
N GLN A 14 -29.57 -22.00 -32.11
CA GLN A 14 -30.34 -21.00 -32.85
C GLN A 14 -30.34 -21.28 -34.35
N LEU A 15 -29.25 -21.79 -34.91
CA LEU A 15 -29.19 -22.25 -36.29
C LEU A 15 -30.04 -23.50 -36.46
N ILE A 16 -29.92 -24.54 -35.63
CA ILE A 16 -30.83 -25.71 -35.61
C ILE A 16 -32.32 -25.30 -35.55
N ARG A 17 -32.64 -24.17 -34.88
CA ARG A 17 -34.01 -23.63 -34.78
C ARG A 17 -34.44 -22.70 -35.93
N ARG A 18 -33.54 -21.93 -36.54
CA ARG A 18 -33.84 -20.97 -37.63
C ARG A 18 -33.63 -21.55 -39.02
N VAL A 19 -32.69 -22.47 -39.11
CA VAL A 19 -32.21 -23.20 -40.28
C VAL A 19 -32.40 -24.65 -39.86
N GLY A 20 -33.62 -25.17 -40.05
CA GLY A 20 -34.03 -26.45 -39.47
C GLY A 20 -32.98 -27.54 -39.68
N ASP A 21 -32.97 -28.57 -38.83
CA ASP A 21 -32.03 -29.73 -38.87
C ASP A 21 -31.67 -30.22 -40.30
N ALA A 22 -32.56 -30.01 -41.27
CA ALA A 22 -32.37 -30.22 -42.70
C ALA A 22 -31.21 -29.43 -43.36
N ASP A 23 -30.98 -28.14 -43.06
CA ASP A 23 -30.08 -27.30 -43.88
C ASP A 23 -28.60 -27.39 -43.47
N ILE A 24 -28.29 -27.63 -42.18
CA ILE A 24 -26.93 -28.06 -41.77
C ILE A 24 -26.67 -29.50 -42.23
N ALA A 25 -27.72 -30.34 -42.29
CA ALA A 25 -27.63 -31.66 -42.89
C ALA A 25 -27.52 -31.65 -44.43
N LEU A 26 -27.99 -30.60 -45.11
CA LEU A 26 -27.93 -30.42 -46.57
C LEU A 26 -26.66 -29.70 -47.04
N ALA A 27 -25.93 -29.04 -46.14
CA ALA A 27 -24.56 -28.63 -46.40
C ALA A 27 -23.71 -29.90 -46.63
N GLY A 28 -23.14 -30.04 -47.83
CA GLY A 28 -22.31 -31.18 -48.21
C GLY A 28 -21.22 -31.46 -47.17
N ALA A 29 -20.78 -32.70 -47.06
CA ALA A 29 -19.83 -33.15 -46.04
C ALA A 29 -18.55 -32.28 -45.96
N GLU A 30 -18.14 -31.66 -47.07
CA GLU A 30 -16.98 -30.77 -47.13
C GLU A 30 -17.19 -29.36 -46.52
N THR A 31 -18.43 -28.86 -46.45
CA THR A 31 -18.70 -27.49 -45.98
C THR A 31 -19.05 -27.42 -44.50
N ARG A 32 -19.53 -28.51 -43.90
CA ARG A 32 -19.89 -28.55 -42.46
C ARG A 32 -18.74 -28.22 -41.49
N PRO A 33 -17.50 -28.71 -41.67
CA PRO A 33 -16.38 -28.36 -40.78
C PRO A 33 -16.03 -26.87 -40.83
N LYS A 34 -16.10 -26.27 -42.02
CA LYS A 34 -15.84 -24.83 -42.21
C LYS A 34 -16.91 -23.95 -41.55
N VAL A 35 -18.17 -24.39 -41.58
CA VAL A 35 -19.29 -23.69 -40.93
C VAL A 35 -19.19 -23.78 -39.41
N LEU A 36 -18.78 -24.91 -38.84
CA LEU A 36 -18.63 -25.02 -37.39
C LEU A 36 -17.49 -24.18 -36.85
N LYS A 37 -16.36 -24.18 -37.54
CA LYS A 37 -15.23 -23.33 -37.17
C LYS A 37 -15.57 -21.85 -37.26
N SER A 38 -16.35 -21.42 -38.27
CA SER A 38 -16.79 -20.02 -38.35
C SER A 38 -17.79 -19.65 -37.25
N LEU A 39 -18.61 -20.59 -36.79
CA LEU A 39 -19.50 -20.40 -35.64
C LEU A 39 -18.77 -20.36 -34.31
N GLU A 40 -17.76 -21.22 -34.13
CA GLU A 40 -16.85 -21.18 -32.98
C GLU A 40 -16.14 -19.83 -32.90
N ASP A 41 -15.53 -19.40 -34.01
CA ASP A 41 -14.84 -18.11 -34.09
C ASP A 41 -15.81 -16.94 -33.81
N ALA A 42 -17.04 -16.99 -34.31
CA ALA A 42 -18.06 -15.98 -34.06
C ALA A 42 -18.49 -15.93 -32.57
N GLU A 43 -18.75 -17.07 -31.93
CA GLU A 43 -19.11 -17.15 -30.50
C GLU A 43 -17.94 -16.67 -29.61
N VAL A 44 -16.71 -17.06 -29.93
CA VAL A 44 -15.51 -16.60 -29.22
C VAL A 44 -15.34 -15.08 -29.36
N GLN A 45 -15.56 -14.53 -30.56
CA GLN A 45 -15.49 -13.09 -30.79
C GLN A 45 -16.63 -12.34 -30.07
N GLU A 46 -17.83 -12.88 -30.01
CA GLU A 46 -18.96 -12.30 -29.27
C GLU A 46 -18.65 -12.23 -27.76
N VAL A 47 -18.14 -13.31 -27.16
CA VAL A 47 -17.75 -13.34 -25.75
C VAL A 47 -16.61 -12.35 -25.47
N ARG A 48 -15.60 -12.29 -26.34
CA ARG A 48 -14.50 -11.32 -26.22
C ARG A 48 -14.99 -9.89 -26.39
N ALA A 49 -15.92 -9.63 -27.30
CA ALA A 49 -16.49 -8.31 -27.53
C ALA A 49 -17.37 -7.84 -26.36
N ALA A 50 -18.19 -8.73 -25.80
CA ALA A 50 -19.03 -8.41 -24.64
C ALA A 50 -18.20 -7.99 -23.42
N VAL A 51 -17.04 -8.63 -23.20
CA VAL A 51 -16.17 -8.35 -22.06
C VAL A 51 -15.17 -7.21 -22.32
N ARG A 52 -14.92 -6.84 -23.59
CA ARG A 52 -14.07 -5.68 -23.93
C ARG A 52 -14.53 -4.37 -23.30
N ALA A 53 -15.84 -4.17 -23.16
CA ALA A 53 -16.37 -2.96 -22.53
C ALA A 53 -15.96 -2.89 -21.04
N ASP A 54 -16.18 -3.97 -20.28
CA ASP A 54 -15.81 -4.05 -18.88
C ASP A 54 -14.28 -4.01 -18.67
N GLY A 55 -13.52 -4.67 -19.56
CA GLY A 55 -12.06 -4.64 -19.55
C GLY A 55 -11.49 -3.24 -19.75
N ARG A 56 -11.98 -2.50 -20.75
CA ARG A 56 -11.54 -1.13 -21.05
C ARG A 56 -11.78 -0.18 -19.88
N THR A 57 -12.94 -0.24 -19.25
CA THR A 57 -13.23 0.62 -18.08
C THR A 57 -12.30 0.36 -16.89
N LEU A 58 -11.89 -0.90 -16.68
CA LEU A 58 -10.94 -1.27 -15.64
C LEU A 58 -9.51 -0.85 -16.00
N GLU A 59 -9.10 -0.97 -17.26
CA GLU A 59 -7.81 -0.52 -17.75
C GLU A 59 -7.66 1.01 -17.65
N GLU A 60 -8.69 1.76 -18.03
CA GLU A 60 -8.76 3.22 -17.87
C GLU A 60 -8.66 3.62 -16.40
N LEU A 61 -9.41 2.95 -15.52
CA LEU A 61 -9.35 3.20 -14.07
C LEU A 61 -7.95 2.90 -13.49
N ILE A 62 -7.28 1.83 -13.95
CA ILE A 62 -5.92 1.51 -13.52
C ILE A 62 -4.94 2.58 -14.00
N ALA A 63 -5.05 3.02 -15.25
CA ALA A 63 -4.20 4.07 -15.81
C ALA A 63 -4.37 5.40 -15.06
N GLU A 64 -5.62 5.79 -14.77
CA GLU A 64 -5.93 6.99 -13.98
C GLU A 64 -5.35 6.90 -12.57
N LEU A 65 -5.55 5.77 -11.87
CA LEU A 65 -5.00 5.56 -10.53
C LEU A 65 -3.46 5.59 -10.51
N ARG A 66 -2.80 5.03 -11.54
CA ARG A 66 -1.33 5.09 -11.67
C ARG A 66 -0.87 6.53 -11.87
N MET A 67 -1.48 7.27 -12.79
CA MET A 67 -1.17 8.69 -12.99
C MET A 67 -1.40 9.53 -11.72
N GLU A 68 -2.45 9.26 -10.94
CA GLU A 68 -2.67 9.96 -9.67
C GLU A 68 -1.59 9.63 -8.63
N ILE A 69 -1.21 8.35 -8.52
CA ILE A 69 -0.14 7.92 -7.61
C ILE A 69 1.19 8.56 -8.00
N ASP A 70 1.55 8.52 -9.29
CA ASP A 70 2.82 9.03 -9.81
C ASP A 70 2.91 10.55 -9.65
N SER A 71 1.85 11.29 -10.02
CA SER A 71 1.81 12.74 -9.82
C SER A 71 1.89 13.16 -8.35
N ARG A 72 1.33 12.36 -7.43
CA ARG A 72 1.49 12.57 -5.98
C ARG A 72 2.88 12.20 -5.50
N ALA A 73 3.49 11.14 -6.02
CA ALA A 73 4.87 10.77 -5.73
C ALA A 73 5.82 11.89 -6.16
N GLU A 74 5.67 12.44 -7.36
CA GLU A 74 6.47 13.53 -7.88
C GLU A 74 6.29 14.82 -7.06
N ARG A 75 5.05 15.16 -6.68
CA ARG A 75 4.78 16.29 -5.78
C ARG A 75 5.41 16.10 -4.40
N ARG A 76 5.42 14.87 -3.88
CA ARG A 76 6.08 14.55 -2.61
C ARG A 76 7.59 14.67 -2.76
N GLU A 77 8.17 14.13 -3.82
CA GLU A 77 9.59 14.22 -4.08
C GLU A 77 10.06 15.68 -4.06
N ARG A 78 9.42 16.56 -4.85
CA ARG A 78 9.72 18.00 -4.87
C ARG A 78 9.55 18.68 -3.51
N ARG A 79 8.55 18.27 -2.71
CA ARG A 79 8.31 18.84 -1.37
C ARG A 79 9.25 18.28 -0.30
N THR A 80 9.78 17.08 -0.52
CA THR A 80 10.54 16.34 0.48
C THR A 80 12.03 16.33 0.20
N GLU A 81 12.55 16.88 -0.90
CA GLU A 81 14.00 17.00 -1.16
C GLU A 81 14.77 17.56 0.06
N LEU A 82 14.29 18.64 0.67
CA LEU A 82 14.90 19.21 1.88
C LEU A 82 14.80 18.29 3.11
N ILE A 83 13.79 17.43 3.17
CA ILE A 83 13.57 16.47 4.26
C ILE A 83 14.42 15.22 4.01
N LYS A 84 14.48 14.71 2.78
CA LYS A 84 15.33 13.60 2.33
C LYS A 84 16.79 13.89 2.64
N ASN A 85 17.29 15.06 2.23
CA ASN A 85 18.66 15.48 2.56
C ASN A 85 18.92 15.50 4.07
N LYS A 86 17.95 15.93 4.89
CA LYS A 86 18.10 15.92 6.36
C LYS A 86 18.05 14.51 6.95
N VAL A 87 17.22 13.62 6.40
CA VAL A 87 17.15 12.21 6.82
C VAL A 87 18.44 11.48 6.46
N GLU A 88 18.95 11.68 5.24
CA GLU A 88 20.21 11.14 4.75
C GLU A 88 21.40 11.65 5.58
N GLN A 89 21.48 12.95 5.83
CA GLN A 89 22.49 13.52 6.73
C GLN A 89 22.37 12.93 8.15
N GLY A 90 21.14 12.76 8.67
CA GLY A 90 20.92 12.10 9.95
C GLY A 90 21.43 10.65 9.97
N ARG A 91 21.27 9.90 8.88
CA ARG A 91 21.79 8.54 8.72
C ARG A 91 23.33 8.51 8.66
N LEU A 92 23.94 9.43 7.90
CA LEU A 92 25.39 9.55 7.81
C LEU A 92 26.01 9.92 9.17
N TRP A 93 25.40 10.84 9.90
CA TRP A 93 25.87 11.17 11.25
C TRP A 93 25.71 10.01 12.24
N ARG A 94 24.65 9.21 12.09
CA ARG A 94 24.45 7.99 12.89
C ARG A 94 25.47 6.90 12.56
N SER A 95 25.83 6.69 11.29
CA SER A 95 26.83 5.68 10.92
C SER A 95 28.21 5.99 11.49
N VAL A 96 28.51 7.27 11.75
CA VAL A 96 29.77 7.73 12.34
C VAL A 96 29.70 7.79 13.88
N GLY A 97 28.55 7.48 14.49
CA GLY A 97 28.42 7.37 15.94
C GLY A 97 28.14 8.70 16.67
N VAL A 98 27.56 9.72 16.01
CA VAL A 98 27.27 11.01 16.67
C VAL A 98 26.39 10.86 17.91
N GLN A 99 25.55 9.82 17.95
CA GLN A 99 24.62 9.53 19.03
C GLN A 99 25.33 9.25 20.36
N GLU A 100 26.56 8.73 20.34
CA GLU A 100 27.33 8.44 21.56
C GLU A 100 27.73 9.72 22.32
N ARG A 101 27.76 10.87 21.62
CA ARG A 101 28.11 12.17 22.20
C ARG A 101 26.89 12.98 22.64
N ILE A 102 25.67 12.46 22.45
CA ILE A 102 24.42 13.16 22.76
C ILE A 102 23.71 12.44 23.89
N PRO A 103 23.39 13.10 25.01
CA PRO A 103 22.62 12.47 26.07
C PRO A 103 21.20 12.16 25.57
N GLN A 104 20.84 10.88 25.60
CA GLN A 104 19.53 10.40 25.15
C GLN A 104 19.04 9.20 25.96
N MET A 105 17.74 9.17 26.23
CA MET A 105 17.04 7.98 26.70
C MET A 105 16.17 7.46 25.56
N ALA A 106 16.45 6.24 25.12
CA ALA A 106 15.66 5.60 24.07
C ALA A 106 14.31 5.16 24.65
N LEU A 107 13.22 5.74 24.15
CA LEU A 107 11.85 5.38 24.49
C LEU A 107 11.09 5.07 23.20
N ALA A 108 10.26 4.03 23.19
CA ALA A 108 9.42 3.75 22.03
C ALA A 108 8.48 4.93 21.74
N GLY A 109 8.28 5.27 20.46
CA GLY A 109 7.43 6.39 20.02
C GLY A 109 6.06 6.48 20.72
N PRO A 110 5.30 5.38 20.90
CA PRO A 110 4.04 5.39 21.64
C PRO A 110 4.21 5.79 23.11
N ALA A 111 5.26 5.28 23.78
CA ALA A 111 5.53 5.63 25.18
C ALA A 111 5.90 7.11 25.32
N ARG A 112 6.67 7.66 24.38
CA ARG A 112 7.00 9.09 24.35
C ARG A 112 5.76 9.95 24.18
N ALA A 113 4.86 9.56 23.27
CA ALA A 113 3.59 10.26 23.07
C ALA A 113 2.72 10.26 24.34
N VAL A 114 2.67 9.14 25.07
CA VAL A 114 1.95 9.05 26.35
C VAL A 114 2.58 9.98 27.40
N VAL A 115 3.90 9.95 27.57
CA VAL A 115 4.60 10.81 28.54
C VAL A 115 4.36 12.29 28.23
N LEU A 116 4.49 12.71 26.97
CA LEU A 116 4.24 14.08 26.56
C LEU A 116 2.77 14.49 26.73
N ALA A 117 1.83 13.59 26.44
CA ALA A 117 0.41 13.85 26.66
C ALA A 117 0.08 14.05 28.15
N VAL A 118 0.68 13.24 29.04
CA VAL A 118 0.51 13.38 30.50
C VAL A 118 1.10 14.71 30.99
N LEU A 119 2.29 15.09 30.54
CA LEU A 119 2.90 16.37 30.91
C LEU A 119 2.09 17.57 30.40
N ALA A 120 1.61 17.52 29.15
CA ALA A 120 0.75 18.54 28.58
C ALA A 120 -0.57 18.65 29.35
N ALA A 121 -1.16 17.53 29.75
CA ALA A 121 -2.39 17.50 30.55
C ALA A 121 -2.17 18.07 31.96
N LEU A 122 -1.02 17.81 32.58
CA LEU A 122 -0.63 18.38 33.87
C LEU A 122 -0.48 19.90 33.77
N ASP A 123 0.24 20.40 32.75
CA ASP A 123 0.37 21.83 32.52
C ASP A 123 -1.01 22.47 32.25
N PHE A 124 -1.81 21.88 31.37
CA PHE A 124 -3.17 22.34 31.11
C PHE A 124 -3.97 22.45 32.42
N TYR A 125 -4.02 21.38 33.21
CA TYR A 125 -4.84 21.34 34.42
C TYR A 125 -4.37 22.36 35.46
N VAL A 126 -3.07 22.44 35.72
CA VAL A 126 -2.51 23.35 36.74
C VAL A 126 -2.77 24.80 36.34
N PHE A 127 -2.57 25.17 35.08
CA PHE A 127 -2.86 26.52 34.61
C PHE A 127 -4.36 26.83 34.60
N ALA A 128 -5.20 25.87 34.21
CA ALA A 128 -6.65 26.02 34.22
C ALA A 128 -7.19 26.30 35.63
N GLN A 129 -6.73 25.54 36.63
CA GLN A 129 -7.09 25.76 38.03
C GLN A 129 -6.58 27.11 38.53
N SER A 130 -5.32 27.45 38.25
CA SER A 130 -4.72 28.71 38.70
C SER A 130 -5.46 29.93 38.16
N TYR A 131 -5.87 29.88 36.89
CA TYR A 131 -6.60 30.97 36.24
C TYR A 131 -8.06 31.08 36.70
N ALA A 132 -8.73 29.95 36.94
CA ALA A 132 -10.08 29.93 37.49
C ALA A 132 -10.15 30.54 38.90
N VAL A 133 -9.15 30.24 39.73
CA VAL A 133 -9.01 30.88 41.06
C VAL A 133 -8.76 32.38 40.92
N LEU A 134 -7.87 32.81 40.01
CA LEU A 134 -7.63 34.23 39.76
C LEU A 134 -8.88 34.98 39.30
N ALA A 135 -9.70 34.35 38.47
CA ALA A 135 -10.92 34.93 37.92
C ALA A 135 -12.16 34.75 38.83
N ASP A 136 -11.99 34.14 40.02
CA ASP A 136 -13.05 33.85 40.98
C ASP A 136 -14.27 33.12 40.36
N VAL A 137 -13.99 32.14 39.51
CA VAL A 137 -15.01 31.34 38.82
C VAL A 137 -14.84 29.85 39.12
N GLY A 138 -15.98 29.16 39.16
CA GLY A 138 -16.00 27.71 39.35
C GLY A 138 -15.21 26.96 38.27
N GLY A 139 -14.75 25.75 38.62
CA GLY A 139 -14.10 24.87 37.66
C GLY A 139 -14.97 24.63 36.42
N TYR A 140 -14.32 24.50 35.26
CA TYR A 140 -14.94 24.23 33.95
C TYR A 140 -15.67 25.41 33.27
N GLY A 141 -15.56 26.64 33.81
CA GLY A 141 -15.97 27.87 33.10
C GLY A 141 -15.06 28.25 31.91
N PRO A 142 -15.45 29.23 31.08
CA PRO A 142 -14.63 29.72 29.96
C PRO A 142 -13.20 30.13 30.37
N GLU A 143 -13.06 30.75 31.53
CA GLU A 143 -11.79 31.21 32.10
C GLU A 143 -10.90 30.03 32.47
N TRP A 144 -11.47 28.93 32.98
CA TRP A 144 -10.73 27.69 33.24
C TRP A 144 -10.12 27.13 31.95
N TRP A 145 -10.87 27.13 30.85
CA TRP A 145 -10.36 26.73 29.53
C TRP A 145 -9.28 27.67 29.00
N LEU A 146 -9.42 28.98 29.18
CA LEU A 146 -8.41 29.97 28.81
C LEU A 146 -7.09 29.74 29.57
N GLY A 147 -7.17 29.50 30.88
CA GLY A 147 -6.02 29.10 31.68
C GLY A 147 -5.37 27.81 31.15
N GLY A 148 -6.17 26.79 30.86
CA GLY A 148 -5.65 25.53 30.32
C GLY A 148 -4.96 25.69 28.97
N LEU A 149 -5.52 26.49 28.05
CA LEU A 149 -4.90 26.80 26.75
C LEU A 149 -3.56 27.53 26.92
N LEU A 150 -3.45 28.43 27.90
CA LEU A 150 -2.19 29.08 28.24
C LEU A 150 -1.15 28.04 28.72
N GLY A 151 -1.57 27.08 29.54
CA GLY A 151 -0.70 25.97 29.97
C GLY A 151 -0.19 25.12 28.81
N VAL A 152 -1.05 24.80 27.84
CA VAL A 152 -0.64 24.10 26.61
C VAL A 152 0.33 24.93 25.78
N ALA A 153 0.12 26.25 25.68
CA ALA A 153 1.05 27.14 24.97
C ALA A 153 2.44 27.17 25.64
N VAL A 154 2.48 27.20 26.98
CA VAL A 154 3.74 27.10 27.76
C VAL A 154 4.42 25.77 27.50
N PHE A 155 3.68 24.67 27.51
CA PHE A 155 4.19 23.33 27.20
C PHE A 155 4.80 23.27 25.79
N ILE A 156 4.10 23.77 24.76
CA ILE A 156 4.59 23.82 23.37
C ILE A 156 5.88 24.66 23.28
N ALA A 157 5.92 25.82 23.95
CA ALA A 157 7.11 26.64 24.00
C ALA A 157 8.28 25.92 24.69
N GLY A 158 8.02 25.17 25.76
CA GLY A 158 9.01 24.34 26.45
C GLY A 158 9.55 23.21 25.57
N VAL A 159 8.68 22.50 24.86
CA VAL A 159 9.07 21.49 23.87
C VAL A 159 9.95 22.12 22.78
N ALA A 160 9.55 23.26 22.22
CA ALA A 160 10.35 23.97 21.21
C ALA A 160 11.73 24.39 21.75
N LEU A 161 11.80 24.85 23.01
CA LEU A 161 13.05 25.16 23.68
C LEU A 161 13.94 23.92 23.83
N ALA A 162 13.39 22.78 24.29
CA ALA A 162 14.13 21.52 24.42
C ALA A 162 14.72 21.08 23.07
N HIS A 163 13.94 21.16 21.99
CA HIS A 163 14.42 20.91 20.62
C HIS A 163 15.55 21.85 20.21
N GLY A 164 15.42 23.16 20.52
CA GLY A 164 16.46 24.15 20.25
C GLY A 164 17.77 23.87 20.99
N ILE A 165 17.69 23.54 22.29
CA ILE A 165 18.85 23.17 23.11
C ILE A 165 19.50 21.92 22.51
N LYS A 166 18.71 20.88 22.19
CA LYS A 166 19.25 19.64 21.63
C LYS A 166 19.90 19.83 20.26
N ALA A 167 19.35 20.73 19.43
CA ALA A 167 19.97 21.11 18.16
C ALA A 167 21.33 21.81 18.37
N SER A 168 21.47 22.64 19.41
CA SER A 168 22.75 23.27 19.76
C SER A 168 23.79 22.26 20.26
N ILE A 169 23.37 21.25 21.03
CA ILE A 169 24.21 20.14 21.49
C ILE A 169 24.68 19.31 20.30
N LEU A 170 23.76 18.97 19.38
CA LEU A 170 24.09 18.25 18.15
C LEU A 170 25.12 19.01 17.31
N ALA A 171 24.92 20.31 17.06
CA ALA A 171 25.85 21.12 16.28
C ALA A 171 27.26 21.16 16.92
N ARG A 172 27.33 21.27 18.25
CA ARG A 172 28.60 21.17 18.99
C ARG A 172 29.25 19.80 18.86
N ALA A 173 28.48 18.72 19.02
CA ALA A 173 28.98 17.35 18.91
C ALA A 173 29.53 17.07 17.51
N GLN A 174 28.80 17.49 16.46
CA GLN A 174 29.22 17.38 15.06
C GLN A 174 30.53 18.13 14.82
N LYS A 175 30.62 19.39 15.24
CA LYS A 175 31.85 20.19 15.10
C LYS A 175 33.05 19.58 15.81
N GLN A 176 32.84 19.05 17.02
CA GLN A 176 33.90 18.36 17.77
C GLN A 176 34.35 17.07 17.08
N MET A 177 33.42 16.28 16.55
CA MET A 177 33.76 15.05 15.82
C MET A 177 34.54 15.34 14.54
N LEU A 178 34.17 16.39 13.79
CA LEU A 178 34.90 16.76 12.58
C LEU A 178 36.31 17.23 12.93
N ALA A 179 36.46 18.06 13.96
CA ALA A 179 37.76 18.51 14.45
C ALA A 179 38.63 17.35 14.98
N ASP A 180 38.05 16.35 15.64
CA ASP A 180 38.75 15.15 16.09
C ASP A 180 39.23 14.28 14.92
N ALA A 181 38.41 14.16 13.88
CA ALA A 181 38.78 13.43 12.67
C ALA A 181 39.88 14.15 11.87
N ASP A 182 39.80 15.48 11.75
CA ASP A 182 40.83 16.29 11.08
C ASP A 182 42.16 16.27 11.84
N ALA A 183 42.11 16.17 13.17
CA ALA A 183 43.27 16.00 14.02
C ALA A 183 43.81 14.56 14.07
N GLY A 184 43.23 13.61 13.32
CA GLY A 184 43.65 12.21 13.28
C GLY A 184 43.34 11.41 14.56
N ARG A 185 42.53 11.95 15.48
CA ARG A 185 42.14 11.27 16.73
C ARG A 185 41.00 10.28 16.52
N PHE A 186 40.29 10.39 15.40
CA PHE A 186 39.14 9.57 15.07
C PHE A 186 39.16 9.26 13.57
N LYS A 187 38.96 7.99 13.18
CA LYS A 187 38.97 7.58 11.78
C LYS A 187 37.53 7.60 11.24
N ILE A 188 37.31 8.45 10.23
CA ILE A 188 36.09 8.45 9.41
C ILE A 188 36.50 7.98 8.02
N ASP A 189 35.67 7.14 7.40
CA ASP A 189 35.85 6.78 6.00
C ASP A 189 35.87 8.05 5.13
N PRO A 190 36.92 8.27 4.29
CA PRO A 190 37.02 9.46 3.45
C PRO A 190 35.77 9.71 2.60
N ASP A 191 35.14 8.65 2.08
CA ASP A 191 33.93 8.77 1.24
C ASP A 191 32.73 9.32 2.04
N VAL A 192 32.65 8.96 3.33
CA VAL A 192 31.61 9.46 4.25
C VAL A 192 31.96 10.87 4.71
N ARG A 193 33.24 11.15 4.98
CA ARG A 193 33.70 12.45 5.49
C ARG A 193 33.37 13.59 4.53
N GLU A 194 33.53 13.39 3.23
CA GLU A 194 33.20 14.41 2.21
C GLU A 194 31.70 14.75 2.17
N GLN A 195 30.84 13.81 2.60
CA GLN A 195 29.39 13.95 2.57
C GLN A 195 28.81 14.52 3.87
N LEU A 196 29.58 14.58 4.96
CA LEU A 196 29.10 15.07 6.26
C LEU A 196 28.97 16.59 6.27
N VAL A 197 27.77 17.09 6.54
CA VAL A 197 27.48 18.53 6.68
C VAL A 197 27.07 18.83 8.12
N GLU A 198 27.67 19.87 8.70
CA GLU A 198 27.30 20.37 10.03
C GLU A 198 25.86 20.93 10.04
N SER A 199 25.12 20.63 11.10
CA SER A 199 23.82 21.25 11.33
C SER A 199 24.00 22.71 11.76
N LYS A 200 23.22 23.62 11.16
CA LYS A 200 23.21 25.03 11.54
C LYS A 200 22.30 25.22 12.75
N SER A 201 22.88 25.46 13.93
CA SER A 201 22.14 25.98 15.07
C SER A 201 22.02 27.51 14.97
N SER A 202 20.81 28.06 15.03
CA SER A 202 20.62 29.52 15.09
C SER A 202 20.62 29.98 16.55
N PRO A 203 21.66 30.69 17.03
CA PRO A 203 21.70 31.20 18.40
C PRO A 203 20.57 32.21 18.66
N LEU A 204 20.15 32.95 17.63
CA LEU A 204 19.05 33.89 17.69
C LEU A 204 17.69 33.19 17.84
N ALA A 205 17.48 32.06 17.16
CA ALA A 205 16.26 31.28 17.35
C ALA A 205 16.19 30.65 18.75
N LEU A 206 17.33 30.19 19.27
CA LEU A 206 17.43 29.66 20.64
C LEU A 206 17.18 30.75 21.69
N SER A 207 17.77 31.94 21.52
CA SER A 207 17.55 33.04 22.47
C SER A 207 16.10 33.53 22.45
N LEU A 208 15.48 33.62 21.26
CA LEU A 208 14.08 34.00 21.12
C LEU A 208 13.13 32.98 21.77
N THR A 209 13.32 31.68 21.50
CA THR A 209 12.50 30.61 22.12
C THR A 209 12.70 30.54 23.64
N THR A 210 13.92 30.77 24.12
CA THR A 210 14.21 30.88 25.56
C THR A 210 13.49 32.07 26.19
N ALA A 211 13.53 33.25 25.55
CA ALA A 211 12.86 34.45 26.03
C ALA A 211 11.33 34.26 26.08
N ILE A 212 10.74 33.68 25.02
CA ILE A 212 9.30 33.37 24.98
C ILE A 212 8.92 32.40 26.10
N PHE A 213 9.66 31.31 26.27
CA PHE A 213 9.40 30.33 27.32
C PHE A 213 9.52 30.95 28.72
N LEU A 214 10.56 31.75 28.97
CA LEU A 214 10.74 32.44 30.24
C LEU A 214 9.61 33.43 30.52
N LEU A 215 9.21 34.24 29.53
CA LEU A 215 8.09 35.18 29.68
C LEU A 215 6.79 34.46 30.01
N LEU A 216 6.47 33.37 29.29
CA LEU A 216 5.28 32.57 29.55
C LEU A 216 5.33 31.88 30.92
N SER A 217 6.51 31.39 31.32
CA SER A 217 6.71 30.77 32.63
C SER A 217 6.56 31.78 33.77
N ILE A 218 7.15 32.97 33.62
CA ILE A 218 7.02 34.07 34.58
C ILE A 218 5.55 34.52 34.67
N ALA A 219 4.88 34.71 33.53
CA ALA A 219 3.46 35.04 33.51
C ALA A 219 2.62 33.97 34.22
N GLY A 220 2.92 32.68 34.00
CA GLY A 220 2.28 31.57 34.69
C GLY A 220 2.50 31.57 36.20
N VAL A 221 3.72 31.88 36.66
CA VAL A 221 4.04 32.04 38.09
C VAL A 221 3.31 33.24 38.69
N LEU A 222 3.19 34.35 37.96
CA LEU A 222 2.45 35.53 38.41
C LEU A 222 0.96 35.23 38.57
N VAL A 223 0.33 34.54 37.60
CA VAL A 223 -1.07 34.09 37.70
C VAL A 223 -1.28 33.22 38.93
N ARG A 224 -0.34 32.30 39.21
CA ARG A 224 -0.41 31.39 40.36
C ARG A 224 -0.25 32.10 41.71
N THR A 225 0.72 33.00 41.81
CA THR A 225 0.98 33.75 43.05
C THR A 225 -0.14 34.72 43.39
N GLN A 226 -0.82 35.29 42.39
CA GLN A 226 -1.97 36.16 42.62
C GLN A 226 -3.25 35.37 42.93
N GLY A 227 -3.50 34.24 42.25
CA GLY A 227 -4.66 33.39 42.53
C GLY A 227 -4.61 32.74 43.92
N THR A 228 -3.42 32.38 44.41
CA THR A 228 -3.26 31.72 45.73
C THR A 228 -3.13 32.69 46.90
N ALA A 229 -3.10 34.01 46.68
CA ALA A 229 -2.91 35.01 47.74
C ALA A 229 -4.03 35.01 48.80
N GLY A 230 -5.20 34.41 48.52
CA GLY A 230 -6.33 34.30 49.44
C GLY A 230 -6.39 32.99 50.23
N GLU A 231 -5.65 31.95 49.85
CA GLU A 231 -5.66 30.64 50.51
C GLU A 231 -4.29 30.37 51.14
N SER A 232 -4.27 29.67 52.28
CA SER A 232 -3.05 29.29 53.00
C SER A 232 -2.25 28.18 52.28
N THR A 233 -2.25 28.19 50.95
CA THR A 233 -1.40 27.33 50.13
C THR A 233 0.05 27.81 50.25
N GLY A 234 0.83 27.09 51.06
CA GLY A 234 2.22 27.43 51.32
C GLY A 234 3.05 27.56 50.04
N GLY A 235 3.99 28.50 50.01
CA GLY A 235 4.83 28.81 48.83
C GLY A 235 5.57 27.62 48.21
N ALA A 236 5.71 26.51 48.95
CA ALA A 236 6.19 25.24 48.42
C ALA A 236 5.30 24.69 47.28
N VAL A 237 3.97 24.76 47.40
CA VAL A 237 3.02 24.27 46.37
C VAL A 237 3.17 25.09 45.08
N ILE A 238 3.34 26.40 45.20
CA ILE A 238 3.57 27.32 44.08
C ILE A 238 4.89 26.98 43.38
N LEU A 239 5.95 26.73 44.14
CA LEU A 239 7.25 26.32 43.59
C LEU A 239 7.18 24.96 42.86
N PHE A 240 6.46 23.98 43.43
CA PHE A 240 6.26 22.69 42.77
C PHE A 240 5.48 22.83 41.45
N GLN A 241 4.43 23.65 41.42
CA GLN A 241 3.66 23.91 40.20
C GLN A 241 4.46 24.70 39.15
N ALA A 242 5.32 25.62 39.58
CA ALA A 242 6.24 26.35 38.71
C ALA A 242 7.30 25.45 38.06
N LEU A 243 7.60 24.31 38.70
CA LEU A 243 8.58 23.35 38.19
C LEU A 243 8.05 22.47 37.07
N ILE A 244 6.73 22.32 36.90
CA ILE A 244 6.14 21.39 35.92
C ILE A 244 6.58 21.70 34.48
N PRO A 245 6.53 22.96 33.99
CA PRO A 245 7.03 23.29 32.66
C PRO A 245 8.53 23.02 32.51
N LEU A 246 9.32 23.20 33.56
CA LEU A 246 10.76 22.91 33.58
C LEU A 246 11.03 21.41 33.50
N VAL A 247 10.25 20.60 34.22
CA VAL A 247 10.30 19.13 34.14
C VAL A 247 9.95 18.68 32.73
N ALA A 248 8.93 19.27 32.10
CA ALA A 248 8.57 18.95 30.72
C ALA A 248 9.72 19.23 29.73
N VAL A 249 10.38 20.38 29.86
CA VAL A 249 11.59 20.71 29.07
C VAL A 249 12.70 19.69 29.31
N ALA A 250 12.98 19.36 30.57
CA ALA A 250 14.04 18.41 30.92
C ALA A 250 13.75 17.00 30.38
N VAL A 251 12.52 16.50 30.56
CA VAL A 251 12.09 15.20 30.05
C VAL A 251 12.22 15.17 28.53
N GLU A 252 11.71 16.18 27.82
CA GLU A 252 11.80 16.22 26.37
C GLU A 252 13.26 16.36 25.88
N LEU A 253 14.11 17.06 26.61
CA LEU A 253 15.54 17.15 26.29
C LEU A 253 16.21 15.75 26.26
N TYR A 254 15.88 14.88 27.21
CA TYR A 254 16.41 13.51 27.23
C TYR A 254 15.73 12.59 26.21
N LEU A 255 14.42 12.73 26.00
CA LEU A 255 13.66 11.86 25.09
C LEU A 255 13.85 12.19 23.61
N HIS A 256 14.24 13.43 23.24
CA HIS A 256 13.98 13.89 21.89
C HIS A 256 14.69 13.18 20.71
N ASP A 257 15.92 12.68 20.70
CA ASP A 257 16.70 12.39 19.46
C ASP A 257 16.56 13.40 18.26
N PRO A 258 17.51 14.33 18.09
CA PRO A 258 17.51 15.29 16.97
C PRO A 258 17.93 14.66 15.63
N THR A 259 18.44 13.43 15.64
CA THR A 259 18.87 12.65 14.47
C THR A 259 17.81 11.68 13.99
N GLU A 260 16.79 11.40 14.81
CA GLU A 260 15.62 10.61 14.44
C GLU A 260 14.68 11.49 13.62
N ARG A 261 14.63 11.22 12.32
CA ARG A 261 13.59 11.73 11.44
C ARG A 261 13.01 10.52 10.75
N ASP A 262 11.75 10.26 11.04
CA ASP A 262 10.98 9.28 10.31
C ASP A 262 11.11 9.58 8.82
N GLU A 263 11.45 8.55 8.04
CA GLU A 263 11.19 8.61 6.61
C GLU A 263 9.74 9.06 6.45
N PRO A 264 9.43 10.00 5.53
CA PRO A 264 8.07 10.44 5.33
C PRO A 264 7.23 9.21 5.00
N MET A 265 6.47 8.73 6.00
CA MET A 265 5.65 7.54 5.83
C MET A 265 4.65 7.82 4.70
N PRO A 266 4.36 6.82 3.84
CA PRO A 266 3.33 6.98 2.84
C PRO A 266 2.02 7.34 3.53
N ASN A 267 1.40 8.44 3.08
CA ASN A 267 0.24 9.01 3.72
C ASN A 267 -0.93 8.01 3.66
N ILE A 268 -1.90 8.11 4.56
CA ILE A 268 -3.08 7.21 4.58
C ILE A 268 -3.81 7.24 3.24
N VAL A 269 -3.79 8.39 2.57
CA VAL A 269 -4.36 8.58 1.23
C VAL A 269 -3.61 7.74 0.18
N ASP A 270 -2.28 7.69 0.25
CA ASP A 270 -1.46 6.92 -0.69
C ASP A 270 -1.70 5.42 -0.50
N ARG A 271 -1.73 4.96 0.76
CA ARG A 271 -2.13 3.58 1.09
C ARG A 271 -3.53 3.24 0.58
N ARG A 272 -4.46 4.20 0.58
CA ARG A 272 -5.82 4.00 0.06
C ARG A 272 -5.82 3.89 -1.47
N LEU A 273 -5.03 4.71 -2.17
CA LEU A 273 -4.88 4.66 -3.62
C LEU A 273 -4.21 3.36 -4.08
N GLU A 274 -3.14 2.93 -3.42
CA GLU A 274 -2.47 1.65 -3.66
C GLU A 274 -3.44 0.47 -3.49
N ARG A 275 -4.25 0.47 -2.43
CA ARG A 275 -5.29 -0.55 -2.22
C ARG A 275 -6.35 -0.53 -3.31
N ARG A 276 -6.74 0.64 -3.82
CA ARG A 276 -7.70 0.77 -4.93
C ARG A 276 -7.13 0.22 -6.22
N LEU A 277 -5.87 0.55 -6.53
CA LEU A 277 -5.15 0.02 -7.68
C LEU A 277 -5.06 -1.50 -7.62
N ALA A 278 -4.62 -2.06 -6.48
CA ALA A 278 -4.53 -3.51 -6.29
C ALA A 278 -5.89 -4.21 -6.48
N LYS A 279 -6.99 -3.57 -6.03
CA LYS A 279 -8.35 -4.08 -6.22
C LYS A 279 -8.79 -4.04 -7.69
N ALA A 280 -8.47 -2.97 -8.41
CA ALA A 280 -8.78 -2.82 -9.83
C ALA A 280 -7.99 -3.85 -10.68
N GLU A 281 -6.69 -4.01 -10.42
CA GLU A 281 -5.84 -5.01 -11.09
C GLU A 281 -6.31 -6.45 -10.80
N ARG A 282 -6.76 -6.73 -9.58
CA ARG A 282 -7.32 -8.03 -9.24
C ARG A 282 -8.63 -8.29 -10.01
N ARG A 283 -9.48 -7.28 -10.17
CA ARG A 283 -10.71 -7.39 -10.96
C ARG A 283 -10.41 -7.64 -12.43
N LEU A 284 -9.45 -6.92 -13.01
CA LEU A 284 -9.02 -7.13 -14.40
C LEU A 284 -8.54 -8.57 -14.62
N ARG A 285 -7.74 -9.11 -13.69
CA ARG A 285 -7.30 -10.52 -13.73
C ARG A 285 -8.46 -11.52 -13.66
N ILE A 286 -9.45 -11.27 -12.80
CA ILE A 286 -10.64 -12.13 -12.69
C ILE A 286 -11.45 -12.10 -13.99
N VAL A 287 -11.66 -10.92 -14.57
CA VAL A 287 -12.40 -10.76 -15.82
C VAL A 287 -11.68 -11.48 -16.97
N ALA A 288 -10.35 -11.34 -17.07
CA ALA A 288 -9.55 -12.07 -18.06
C ALA A 288 -9.67 -13.60 -17.89
N ALA A 289 -9.57 -14.10 -16.65
CA ALA A 289 -9.74 -15.52 -16.36
C ALA A 289 -11.15 -16.03 -16.69
N GLN A 290 -12.19 -15.22 -16.49
CA GLN A 290 -13.57 -15.57 -16.87
C GLN A 290 -13.74 -15.66 -18.39
N VAL A 291 -13.11 -14.76 -19.15
CA VAL A 291 -13.10 -14.83 -20.61
C VAL A 291 -12.43 -16.11 -21.07
N GLU A 292 -11.24 -16.40 -20.56
CA GLU A 292 -10.49 -17.61 -20.92
C GLU A 292 -11.27 -18.89 -20.57
N ALA A 293 -11.90 -18.93 -19.39
CA ALA A 293 -12.76 -20.04 -19.00
C ALA A 293 -13.94 -20.23 -19.97
N LYS A 294 -14.64 -19.14 -20.35
CA LYS A 294 -15.75 -19.22 -21.30
C LYS A 294 -15.32 -19.60 -22.71
N VAL A 295 -14.20 -19.07 -23.19
CA VAL A 295 -13.61 -19.45 -24.48
C VAL A 295 -13.27 -20.93 -24.48
N SER A 296 -12.60 -21.43 -23.42
CA SER A 296 -12.27 -22.85 -23.32
C SER A 296 -13.50 -23.77 -23.28
N GLN A 297 -14.62 -23.29 -22.71
CA GLN A 297 -15.88 -24.03 -22.69
C GLN A 297 -16.50 -24.09 -24.09
N ILE A 298 -16.45 -22.99 -24.84
CA ILE A 298 -16.91 -22.92 -26.24
C ILE A 298 -16.07 -23.86 -27.10
N GLU A 299 -14.74 -23.76 -27.06
CA GLU A 299 -13.83 -24.63 -27.82
C GLU A 299 -14.06 -26.12 -27.52
N LYS A 300 -14.29 -26.48 -26.25
CA LYS A 300 -14.61 -27.86 -25.87
C LYS A 300 -15.93 -28.34 -26.47
N LEU A 301 -16.96 -27.49 -26.54
CA LEU A 301 -18.24 -27.85 -27.15
C LEU A 301 -18.09 -28.10 -28.65
N TYR A 302 -17.39 -27.21 -29.37
CA TYR A 302 -17.16 -27.37 -30.81
C TYR A 302 -16.25 -28.55 -31.15
N ARG A 303 -15.21 -28.84 -30.34
CA ARG A 303 -14.41 -30.08 -30.51
C ARG A 303 -15.23 -31.36 -30.39
N VAL A 304 -16.22 -31.39 -29.51
CA VAL A 304 -17.13 -32.53 -29.38
C VAL A 304 -18.03 -32.64 -30.62
N GLU A 305 -18.51 -31.52 -31.15
CA GLU A 305 -19.29 -31.50 -32.39
C GLU A 305 -18.46 -31.94 -33.61
N GLU A 306 -17.20 -31.49 -33.73
CA GLU A 306 -16.26 -31.95 -34.75
C GLU A 306 -16.01 -33.47 -34.66
N ALA A 307 -15.81 -34.00 -33.45
CA ALA A 307 -15.60 -35.44 -33.24
C ALA A 307 -16.84 -36.27 -33.61
N ILE A 308 -18.05 -35.77 -33.34
CA ILE A 308 -19.30 -36.43 -33.75
C ILE A 308 -19.41 -36.44 -35.28
N LEU A 309 -19.08 -35.33 -35.93
CA LEU A 309 -19.12 -35.23 -37.39
C LEU A 309 -18.10 -36.14 -38.07
N ASP A 310 -16.90 -36.27 -37.51
CA ASP A 310 -15.89 -37.20 -38.02
C ASP A 310 -16.40 -38.65 -38.02
N VAL A 311 -17.11 -39.05 -36.95
CA VAL A 311 -17.75 -40.37 -36.86
C VAL A 311 -18.89 -40.50 -37.88
N GLU A 312 -19.76 -39.50 -38.01
CA GLU A 312 -20.87 -39.53 -38.98
C GLU A 312 -20.39 -39.57 -40.44
N GLN A 313 -19.31 -38.85 -40.77
CA GLN A 313 -18.72 -38.88 -42.11
C GLN A 313 -18.11 -40.25 -42.44
N LYS A 314 -17.40 -40.85 -41.48
CA LYS A 314 -16.89 -42.22 -41.59
C LYS A 314 -18.00 -43.24 -41.81
N ASP A 315 -19.10 -43.14 -41.06
CA ASP A 315 -20.27 -44.03 -41.18
C ASP A 315 -21.00 -43.89 -42.52
N MET A 316 -21.01 -42.68 -43.11
CA MET A 316 -21.59 -42.42 -44.43
C MET A 316 -20.66 -42.79 -45.60
N GLY A 317 -19.47 -43.35 -45.34
CA GLY A 317 -18.51 -43.73 -46.38
C GLY A 317 -17.81 -42.53 -47.06
N LEU A 318 -17.96 -41.33 -46.50
CA LEU A 318 -17.31 -40.12 -46.97
C LEU A 318 -15.92 -40.05 -46.32
N ARG A 319 -14.89 -40.47 -47.05
CA ARG A 319 -13.50 -40.35 -46.57
C ARG A 319 -13.12 -38.89 -46.35
N HIS A 320 -12.34 -38.66 -45.29
CA HIS A 320 -11.65 -37.40 -44.99
C HIS A 320 -11.04 -36.79 -46.25
N THR A 321 -11.47 -35.59 -46.61
CA THR A 321 -10.84 -34.82 -47.70
C THR A 321 -9.47 -34.27 -47.32
N THR A 322 -9.02 -34.46 -46.08
CA THR A 322 -7.62 -34.26 -45.69
C THR A 322 -6.65 -35.24 -46.35
N ASP A 323 -7.11 -36.41 -46.80
CA ASP A 323 -6.27 -37.34 -47.59
C ASP A 323 -6.19 -36.99 -49.09
N LEU A 324 -7.01 -36.05 -49.58
CA LEU A 324 -7.02 -35.65 -51.00
C LEU A 324 -6.06 -34.52 -51.35
N VAL A 325 -5.47 -33.85 -50.34
CA VAL A 325 -4.49 -32.77 -50.57
C VAL A 325 -3.04 -33.24 -50.37
N LEU A 326 -2.80 -34.40 -49.77
CA LEU A 326 -1.45 -34.96 -49.56
C LEU A 326 -1.46 -36.48 -49.68
N GLY A 327 -1.35 -37.04 -50.89
CA GLY A 327 -1.14 -38.49 -50.99
C GLY A 327 -1.42 -39.15 -52.34
N GLY A 328 -0.84 -38.62 -53.42
CA GLY A 328 -0.60 -39.46 -54.58
C GLY A 328 0.42 -40.54 -54.21
N GLY A 329 -0.02 -41.80 -54.14
CA GLY A 329 0.86 -42.96 -54.23
C GLY A 329 0.98 -43.83 -52.98
N HIS A 330 0.83 -45.14 -53.23
CA HIS A 330 1.16 -46.29 -52.40
C HIS A 330 0.18 -46.70 -51.29
N ILE A 331 -0.52 -47.81 -51.56
CA ILE A 331 -1.14 -48.70 -50.59
C ILE A 331 -0.03 -49.62 -50.07
N PRO A 332 0.38 -49.57 -48.79
CA PRO A 332 1.08 -50.69 -48.18
C PRO A 332 0.05 -51.66 -47.65
N THR A 333 0.02 -52.85 -48.25
CA THR A 333 -0.61 -54.03 -47.67
C THR A 333 0.19 -54.46 -46.43
N MET A 334 -0.40 -54.39 -45.24
CA MET A 334 0.08 -55.13 -44.06
C MET A 334 -1.09 -55.55 -43.16
N PRO A 335 -0.95 -56.67 -42.42
CA PRO A 335 -2.03 -57.61 -42.15
C PRO A 335 -2.84 -57.29 -40.89
N THR A 336 -4.07 -57.78 -40.90
CA THR A 336 -4.98 -57.89 -39.75
C THR A 336 -4.33 -58.61 -38.57
N ASN A 337 -4.07 -57.89 -37.48
CA ASN A 337 -3.85 -58.46 -36.16
C ASN A 337 -4.80 -57.78 -35.15
N GLY A 338 -5.95 -58.44 -34.90
CA GLY A 338 -7.00 -58.01 -33.98
C GLY A 338 -6.65 -58.13 -32.50
N ARG A 339 -5.45 -57.73 -32.09
CA ARG A 339 -5.00 -57.81 -30.68
C ARG A 339 -4.58 -56.48 -30.05
N VAL A 340 -4.50 -55.40 -30.84
CA VAL A 340 -4.13 -54.06 -30.34
C VAL A 340 -5.37 -53.25 -29.92
N ALA A 341 -6.52 -53.50 -30.55
CA ALA A 341 -7.76 -52.75 -30.31
C ALA A 341 -8.41 -53.01 -28.93
N GLU A 342 -8.12 -54.14 -28.26
CA GLU A 342 -8.63 -54.42 -26.91
C GLU A 342 -7.85 -53.69 -25.81
N VAL A 343 -6.54 -53.49 -25.99
CA VAL A 343 -5.68 -52.83 -24.99
C VAL A 343 -5.98 -51.33 -24.89
N ASP A 344 -6.27 -50.67 -26.02
CA ASP A 344 -6.66 -49.26 -26.04
C ASP A 344 -8.06 -49.01 -25.46
N ARG A 345 -8.97 -49.98 -25.58
CA ARG A 345 -10.34 -49.88 -25.03
C ARG A 345 -10.35 -49.95 -23.51
N ASP A 346 -9.54 -50.82 -22.93
CA ASP A 346 -9.39 -50.96 -21.48
C ASP A 346 -8.70 -49.74 -20.84
N GLN A 347 -7.73 -49.13 -21.54
CA GLN A 347 -7.11 -47.89 -21.08
C GLN A 347 -8.08 -46.70 -21.15
N LEU A 348 -8.90 -46.60 -22.20
CA LEU A 348 -9.95 -45.59 -22.31
C LEU A 348 -11.02 -45.75 -21.21
N GLU A 349 -11.45 -46.97 -20.90
CA GLU A 349 -12.41 -47.21 -19.80
C GLU A 349 -11.84 -46.84 -18.42
N LYS A 350 -10.55 -47.14 -18.16
CA LYS A 350 -9.89 -46.72 -16.91
C LYS A 350 -9.80 -45.20 -16.79
N THR A 351 -9.49 -44.53 -17.89
CA THR A 351 -9.35 -43.06 -17.91
C THR A 351 -10.71 -42.37 -17.70
N ILE A 352 -11.78 -42.92 -18.29
CA ILE A 352 -13.16 -42.43 -18.10
C ILE A 352 -13.66 -42.70 -16.66
N LYS A 353 -13.29 -43.83 -16.05
CA LYS A 353 -13.63 -44.13 -14.63
C LYS A 353 -12.91 -43.21 -13.65
N MET A 354 -11.66 -42.82 -13.91
CA MET A 354 -10.94 -41.87 -13.05
C MET A 354 -11.53 -40.45 -13.14
N ALA A 355 -11.91 -39.99 -14.34
CA ALA A 355 -12.51 -38.67 -14.54
C ALA A 355 -13.93 -38.52 -13.93
N ARG A 356 -14.59 -39.61 -13.53
CA ARG A 356 -15.90 -39.58 -12.85
C ARG A 356 -15.83 -39.56 -11.32
N ARG A 357 -14.64 -39.70 -10.73
CA ARG A 357 -14.45 -39.74 -9.26
C ARG A 357 -13.78 -38.50 -8.66
N SER A 358 -13.34 -37.55 -9.50
CA SER A 358 -12.94 -36.19 -9.11
C SER A 358 -14.06 -35.21 -9.40
#